data_AF-A0A6G6PP65-F1
#
_entry.id   AF-A0A6G6PP65-F1
#
_cell.length_a   1.000
_cell.length_b   1.000
_cell.length_c   1.000
_cell.angle_alpha   90.00
_cell.angle_beta   90.00
_cell.angle_gamma   90.00
#
_symmetry.space_group_name_H-M   'P 1'
#
loop_
_entity.id
_entity.type
_entity.pdbx_description
1 polymer ?
#
loop_
_entity_poly.entity_id
_entity_poly.type
_entity_poly.pdbx_seq_one_letter_code
_entity_poly.pdbx_strand_id
1 'polypeptide(L)' 'MGLNTTPSPWEVRDGFIYGADGDIVAEGYGYVGDDNLISAAPELLSELIRLRNIVASYKQDSGDNLDITDSVIAKALGQQ' A
#
# COMPACT_ATOMS: atom_id res chain seq x y z
N MET A 1 17.50 -2.51 -14.64
CA MET A 1 16.34 -3.39 -14.45
C MET A 1 15.23 -2.53 -13.87
N GLY A 2 14.18 -2.25 -14.63
CA GLY A 2 13.01 -1.55 -14.11
C GLY A 2 12.03 -2.58 -13.59
N LEU A 3 11.70 -2.54 -12.31
CA LEU A 3 10.63 -3.34 -11.73
C LEU A 3 9.30 -2.75 -12.24
N ASN A 4 8.79 -3.31 -13.34
CA ASN A 4 7.50 -2.95 -13.92
C ASN A 4 6.38 -3.69 -13.18
N THR A 5 6.28 -3.48 -11.86
CA THR A 5 5.27 -4.14 -11.04
C THR A 5 4.12 -3.17 -10.81
N THR A 6 3.02 -3.40 -11.50
CA THR A 6 1.74 -2.71 -11.28
C THR A 6 1.31 -2.82 -9.81
N PRO A 7 0.69 -1.77 -9.24
CA PRO A 7 0.12 -1.83 -7.89
C PRO A 7 -1.15 -2.69 -7.92
N SER A 8 -0.99 -4.01 -7.90
CA SER A 8 -2.06 -5.01 -7.83
C SER A 8 -1.61 -6.14 -6.92
N PRO A 9 -2.55 -6.82 -6.23
CA PRO A 9 -2.33 -7.37 -4.90
C PRO A 9 -1.16 -8.35 -4.87
N TRP A 10 -0.20 -8.10 -3.98
CA TRP A 10 0.91 -9.00 -3.74
C TRP A 10 0.44 -10.20 -2.94
N GLU A 11 0.79 -11.39 -3.40
CA GLU A 11 0.48 -12.64 -2.71
C GLU A 11 1.68 -13.08 -1.89
N VAL A 12 1.44 -13.41 -0.61
CA VAL A 12 2.46 -13.99 0.26
C VAL A 12 2.24 -15.49 0.30
N ARG A 13 3.23 -16.26 -0.15
CA ARG A 13 3.21 -17.72 -0.08
C ARG A 13 4.63 -18.25 0.11
N ASP A 14 4.78 -19.32 0.88
CA ASP A 14 6.04 -20.05 1.01
C ASP A 14 7.26 -19.20 1.43
N GLY A 15 7.05 -18.06 2.12
CA GLY A 15 8.12 -17.13 2.49
C GLY A 15 8.59 -16.20 1.37
N PHE A 16 7.80 -16.04 0.31
CA PHE A 16 8.09 -15.14 -0.81
C PHE A 16 6.90 -14.24 -1.10
N ILE A 17 7.19 -13.07 -1.67
CA ILE A 17 6.19 -12.12 -2.15
C ILE A 17 6.14 -12.23 -3.67
N TYR A 18 4.96 -12.53 -4.19
CA TYR A 18 4.70 -12.68 -5.62
C TYR A 18 3.95 -11.47 -6.17
N GLY A 19 4.36 -11.04 -7.37
CA GLY A 19 3.59 -10.11 -8.19
C GLY A 19 2.36 -10.79 -8.80
N ALA A 20 1.48 -9.98 -9.40
CA ALA A 20 0.24 -10.48 -10.04
C ALA A 20 0.49 -11.49 -11.16
N ASP A 21 1.68 -11.46 -11.76
CA ASP A 21 2.10 -12.36 -12.86
C ASP A 21 2.77 -13.66 -12.34
N GLY A 22 2.86 -13.83 -11.01
CA GLY A 22 3.49 -15.00 -10.37
C GLY A 22 5.01 -14.91 -10.22
N ASP A 23 5.61 -13.78 -10.59
CA ASP A 23 7.05 -13.52 -10.41
C ASP A 23 7.38 -13.19 -8.95
N ILE A 24 8.53 -13.67 -8.46
CA ILE A 24 9.04 -13.28 -7.14
C ILE A 24 9.55 -11.84 -7.21
N VAL A 25 8.96 -10.96 -6.40
CA VAL A 25 9.36 -9.54 -6.32
C VAL A 25 10.21 -9.26 -5.08
N ALA A 26 10.12 -10.10 -4.05
CA ALA A 26 10.95 -10.02 -2.85
C ALA A 26 11.02 -11.37 -2.10
N GLU A 27 12.13 -11.58 -1.40
CA GLU A 27 12.31 -12.69 -0.46
C GLU A 27 11.75 -12.28 0.91
N GLY A 28 10.75 -13.01 1.39
CA GLY A 28 10.12 -12.82 2.70
C GLY A 28 10.72 -13.75 3.73
N TYR A 29 12.00 -13.55 4.10
CA TYR A 29 12.58 -14.20 5.28
C TYR A 29 12.04 -13.55 6.57
N GLY A 30 10.72 -13.57 6.73
CA GLY A 30 10.01 -13.22 7.95
C GLY A 30 9.37 -14.49 8.48
N TYR A 31 9.70 -14.86 9.71
CA TYR A 31 9.01 -15.91 10.46
C TYR A 31 7.49 -15.74 10.31
N VAL A 32 6.81 -16.83 9.96
CA VAL A 32 5.34 -17.04 9.97
C VAL A 32 4.54 -15.81 10.42
N GLY A 33 3.94 -15.12 9.45
CA GLY A 33 2.92 -14.10 9.68
C GLY A 33 3.49 -12.69 9.82
N ASP A 34 3.77 -12.06 8.70
CA ASP A 34 3.56 -10.62 8.59
C ASP A 34 2.56 -10.37 7.46
N ASP A 35 1.33 -10.89 7.66
CA ASP A 35 0.11 -10.62 6.85
C ASP A 35 -0.33 -9.14 6.96
N ASN A 36 0.62 -8.27 7.27
CA ASN A 36 0.47 -7.12 8.13
C ASN A 36 1.61 -6.13 7.84
N LEU A 37 2.10 -6.08 6.59
CA LEU A 37 3.11 -5.11 6.14
C LEU A 37 2.66 -3.63 6.30
N ILE A 38 1.40 -3.37 6.69
CA ILE A 38 0.94 -2.05 7.18
C ILE A 38 0.77 -2.01 8.71
N SER A 39 0.66 -3.14 9.40
CA SER A 39 0.83 -3.22 10.87
C SER A 39 2.24 -2.81 11.30
N ALA A 40 3.23 -2.92 10.41
CA ALA A 40 4.59 -2.48 10.66
C ALA A 40 4.76 -0.95 10.77
N ALA A 41 3.75 -0.14 10.40
CA ALA A 41 3.86 1.32 10.42
C ALA A 41 2.53 2.08 10.67
N PRO A 42 1.88 1.90 11.84
CA PRO A 42 0.65 2.63 12.19
C PRO A 42 0.86 4.15 12.21
N GLU A 43 2.05 4.62 12.58
CA GLU A 43 2.41 6.05 12.59
C GLU A 43 2.48 6.63 11.18
N LEU A 44 2.99 5.86 10.21
CA LEU A 44 3.03 6.26 8.79
C LEU A 44 1.62 6.39 8.22
N LEU A 45 0.74 5.41 8.49
CA LEU A 45 -0.65 5.48 8.04
C LEU A 45 -1.39 6.68 8.67
N SER A 46 -1.15 6.94 9.95
CA SER A 46 -1.70 8.12 10.64
C SER A 46 -1.26 9.43 9.97
N GLU A 47 0.02 9.57 9.65
CA GLU A 47 0.54 10.79 9.03
C GLU A 47 0.08 10.94 7.57
N LEU A 48 -0.10 9.84 6.83
CA LEU A 48 -0.70 9.86 5.49
C LEU A 48 -2.17 10.30 5.51
N ILE A 49 -2.97 9.80 6.46
CA ILE A 49 -4.36 10.24 6.66
C ILE A 49 -4.40 11.73 7.00
N ARG A 50 -3.50 12.19 7.88
CA ARG A 50 -3.39 13.60 8.24
C ARG A 50 -3.02 14.47 7.04
N LEU A 51 -2.02 14.07 6.25
CA LEU A 51 -1.59 14.78 5.06
C LEU A 51 -2.72 14.87 4.02
N ARG A 52 -3.41 13.75 3.77
CA ARG A 52 -4.60 13.70 2.90
C ARG A 52 -5.65 14.71 3.33
N ASN A 53 -5.93 14.81 4.63
CA ASN A 53 -6.92 15.77 5.14
C ASN A 53 -6.48 17.23 5.00
N ILE A 54 -5.18 17.52 5.13
CA ILE A 54 -4.63 18.86 4.88
C ILE A 54 -4.82 19.24 3.41
N VAL A 55 -4.44 18.36 2.47
CA VAL A 55 -4.59 18.62 1.03
C VAL A 55 -6.06 18.80 0.67
N ALA A 56 -6.94 17.95 1.22
CA ALA A 56 -8.38 18.05 1.01
C ALA A 56 -8.98 19.38 1.50
N SER A 57 -8.34 20.08 2.44
CA SER A 57 -8.79 21.38 2.96
C SER A 57 -8.45 22.57 2.06
N TYR A 58 -7.54 22.40 1.10
CA TYR A 58 -7.18 23.43 0.14
C TYR A 58 -8.10 23.43 -1.09
N LYS A 59 -7.92 24.44 -1.97
CA LYS A 59 -8.57 24.44 -3.27
C LYS A 59 -8.01 23.28 -4.08
N GLN A 60 -8.85 22.27 -4.27
CA GLN A 60 -8.47 21.06 -5.00
C GLN A 60 -8.25 21.36 -6.48
N ASP A 61 -7.19 20.81 -7.02
CA ASP A 61 -6.90 20.75 -8.45
C ASP A 61 -6.93 19.29 -8.94
N SER A 62 -7.06 19.07 -10.24
CA SER A 62 -7.11 17.72 -10.82
C SER A 62 -5.85 16.89 -10.56
N GLY A 63 -4.75 17.52 -10.13
CA GLY A 63 -3.50 16.85 -9.78
C GLY A 63 -3.44 16.29 -8.36
N ASP A 64 -4.41 16.62 -7.48
CA ASP A 64 -4.35 16.22 -6.07
C ASP A 64 -4.69 14.74 -5.83
N ASN A 65 -5.34 14.08 -6.81
CA ASN A 65 -5.58 12.61 -6.82
C ASN A 65 -6.12 12.05 -5.49
N LEU A 66 -7.02 12.78 -4.83
CA LEU A 66 -7.54 12.43 -3.51
C LEU A 66 -8.41 11.17 -3.54
N ASP A 67 -9.07 10.90 -4.65
CA ASP A 67 -9.84 9.68 -4.91
C ASP A 67 -8.97 8.42 -4.92
N ILE A 68 -7.81 8.48 -5.59
CA ILE A 68 -6.82 7.40 -5.60
C ILE A 68 -6.24 7.22 -4.19
N THR A 69 -5.89 8.33 -3.54
CA THR A 69 -5.34 8.33 -2.18
C THR A 69 -6.31 7.69 -1.18
N ASP A 70 -7.61 8.01 -1.29
CA ASP A 70 -8.67 7.42 -0.48
C ASP A 70 -8.80 5.92 -0.70
N SER A 71 -8.74 5.47 -1.96
CA SER A 71 -8.81 4.05 -2.29
C SER A 71 -7.64 3.25 -1.69
N VAL A 72 -6.44 3.83 -1.68
CA VAL A 72 -5.24 3.18 -1.11
C VAL A 72 -5.31 3.17 0.43
N ILE A 73 -5.78 4.25 1.07
CA ILE A 73 -5.98 4.30 2.52
C ILE A 73 -7.04 3.28 2.95
N ALA A 74 -8.16 3.16 2.22
CA ALA A 74 -9.20 2.17 2.51
C ALA A 74 -8.66 0.74 2.43
N LYS A 75 -7.90 0.42 1.38
CA LYS A 75 -7.22 -0.87 1.23
C LYS A 75 -6.24 -1.14 2.38
N ALA A 76 -5.48 -0.13 2.80
CA ALA A 76 -4.54 -0.21 3.91
C ALA A 76 -5.23 -0.47 5.26
N LEU A 77 -6.45 0.03 5.44
CA LEU A 77 -7.28 -0.19 6.62
C LEU A 77 -8.09 -1.50 6.56
N GLY A 78 -7.99 -2.29 5.49
CA GLY A 78 -8.82 -3.48 5.29
C GLY A 78 -10.30 -3.15 5.07
N GLN A 79 -10.62 -1.91 4.68
CA GLN A 79 -11.96 -1.44 4.38
C GLN A 79 -12.21 -1.68 2.89
N GLN A 80 -12.81 -2.82 2.55
CA GLN A 80 -13.37 -3.12 1.23
C GLN A 80 -14.87 -3.36 1.34
#